data_AF-A0AAV4Z987-F1
#
_entry.id   AF-A0AAV4Z987-F1
#
_cell.length_a   1.000
_cell.length_b   1.000
_cell.length_c   1.000
_cell.angle_alpha   90.00
_cell.angle_beta   90.00
_cell.angle_gamma   90.00
#
_symmetry.space_group_name_H-M   'P 1'
#
loop_
_entity.id
_entity.type
_entity.pdbx_description
1 polymer ?
#
loop_
_entity_poly.entity_id
_entity_poly.type
_entity_poly.pdbx_seq_one_letter_code
_entity_poly.pdbx_strand_id
1 'polypeptide(L)' 'MKAEKRAALKLAIKRYTTAKKATKALALGALVKEGTHNKKGEITAAYGGERKKKATAGF' A
#
# COMPACT_ATOMS: atom_id res chain seq x y z
N MET A 1 -16.74 -10.46 -31.13
CA MET A 1 -16.55 -11.52 -30.10
C MET A 1 -15.30 -11.37 -29.21
N LYS A 2 -14.10 -10.98 -29.68
CA LYS A 2 -12.88 -10.91 -28.82
C LYS A 2 -12.68 -9.60 -28.04
N ALA A 3 -13.18 -8.46 -28.53
CA ALA A 3 -12.94 -7.14 -27.92
C ALA A 3 -13.73 -6.91 -26.61
N GLU A 4 -15.01 -7.27 -26.60
CA GLU A 4 -15.92 -7.09 -25.44
C GLU A 4 -15.48 -7.92 -24.24
N LYS A 5 -15.06 -9.17 -24.45
CA LYS A 5 -14.49 -10.03 -23.40
C LYS A 5 -13.22 -9.42 -22.79
N ARG A 6 -12.39 -8.77 -23.60
CA ARG A 6 -11.16 -8.10 -23.13
C ARG A 6 -11.47 -6.83 -22.33
N ALA A 7 -12.51 -6.08 -22.71
CA ALA A 7 -12.98 -4.90 -21.97
C ALA A 7 -13.56 -5.29 -20.60
N ALA A 8 -14.40 -6.33 -20.56
CA ALA A 8 -14.96 -6.87 -19.32
C ALA A 8 -13.86 -7.35 -18.36
N LEU A 9 -12.84 -8.03 -18.88
CA LEU A 9 -11.70 -8.51 -18.09
C LEU A 9 -10.84 -7.36 -17.55
N LYS A 10 -10.59 -6.31 -18.35
CA LYS A 10 -9.94 -5.09 -17.87
C LYS A 10 -10.73 -4.39 -16.77
N LEU A 11 -12.06 -4.32 -16.90
CA LEU A 11 -12.93 -3.73 -15.90
C LEU A 11 -12.91 -4.52 -14.59
N ALA A 12 -12.95 -5.85 -14.67
CA ALA A 12 -12.86 -6.73 -13.50
C ALA A 12 -11.52 -6.54 -12.77
N ILE A 13 -10.40 -6.52 -13.50
CA ILE A 13 -9.06 -6.24 -12.93
C ILE A 13 -9.03 -4.85 -12.27
N LYS A 14 -9.59 -3.83 -12.94
CA LYS A 14 -9.65 -2.47 -12.39
C LYS A 14 -10.45 -2.43 -11.08
N ARG A 15 -11.64 -3.06 -11.04
CA ARG A 15 -12.47 -3.15 -9.82
C ARG A 15 -11.77 -3.89 -8.69
N TYR A 16 -11.14 -5.03 -8.98
CA TYR A 16 -10.40 -5.80 -7.99
C TYR A 16 -9.21 -5.02 -7.42
N THR A 17 -8.43 -4.38 -8.29
CA THR A 17 -7.28 -3.57 -7.87
C THR A 17 -7.69 -2.33 -7.06
N THR A 18 -8.80 -1.67 -7.41
CA THR A 18 -9.33 -0.54 -6.60
C THR A 18 -9.84 -1.01 -5.24
N ALA A 19 -10.56 -2.13 -5.18
CA ALA A 19 -11.04 -2.70 -3.92
C ALA A 19 -9.86 -3.12 -3.02
N LYS A 20 -8.81 -3.73 -3.60
CA LYS A 20 -7.57 -4.08 -2.89
C LYS A 20 -6.82 -2.84 -2.38
N LYS A 21 -6.81 -1.74 -3.14
CA LYS A 21 -6.24 -0.46 -2.69
C LYS A 21 -7.03 0.14 -1.54
N ALA A 22 -8.36 0.15 -1.62
CA ALA A 22 -9.22 0.67 -0.56
C ALA A 22 -9.05 -0.12 0.75
N THR A 23 -9.07 -1.44 0.67
CA THR A 23 -8.84 -2.32 1.84
C THR A 23 -7.43 -2.15 2.42
N LYS A 24 -6.40 -2.03 1.59
CA LYS A 24 -5.03 -1.72 2.05
C LYS A 24 -4.94 -0.35 2.74
N ALA A 25 -5.64 0.66 2.21
CA ALA A 25 -5.67 1.99 2.82
C ALA A 25 -6.40 1.99 4.17
N LEU A 26 -7.50 1.25 4.29
CA LEU A 26 -8.24 1.08 5.55
C LEU A 26 -7.39 0.35 6.59
N ALA A 27 -6.74 -0.75 6.22
CA ALA A 27 -5.84 -1.49 7.09
C ALA A 27 -4.66 -0.61 7.54
N LEU A 28 -4.05 0.15 6.62
CA LEU A 28 -3.00 1.10 6.96
C LEU A 28 -3.52 2.20 7.91
N GLY A 29 -4.72 2.72 7.68
CA GLY A 29 -5.34 3.72 8.55
C GLY A 29 -5.56 3.21 9.98
N ALA A 30 -5.97 1.94 10.13
CA ALA A 30 -6.09 1.30 11.44
C ALA A 30 -4.73 1.18 12.14
N LEU A 31 -3.72 0.65 11.43
CA LEU A 31 -2.35 0.51 11.95
C LEU A 31 -1.67 1.86 12.28
N VAL A 32 -2.04 2.93 11.58
CA VAL A 32 -1.58 4.30 11.89
C VAL A 32 -2.27 4.85 13.14
N LYS A 33 -3.56 4.57 13.34
CA LYS A 33 -4.28 4.95 14.57
C LYS A 33 -3.73 4.22 15.81
N GLU A 34 -3.35 2.95 15.66
CA GLU A 34 -2.69 2.16 16.70
C GLU A 34 -1.24 2.60 16.97
N GLY A 35 -0.69 3.49 16.12
CA GLY A 35 0.69 3.97 16.25
C GLY A 35 1.75 2.97 15.79
N THR A 36 1.34 1.83 15.23
CA THR A 36 2.22 0.75 14.76
C THR A 36 2.88 1.10 13.42
N HIS A 37 2.16 1.79 12.54
CA HIS A 37 2.67 2.23 11.24
C HIS A 37 2.56 3.75 11.06
N ASN A 38 3.37 4.33 10.17
CA ASN A 38 3.27 5.71 9.74
C ASN A 38 2.37 5.85 8.50
N LYS A 39 2.01 7.08 8.12
CA LYS A 39 1.18 7.36 6.93
C LYS A 39 1.80 6.88 5.60
N LYS A 40 3.09 6.52 5.60
CA LYS A 40 3.80 5.95 4.44
C LYS A 40 3.74 4.43 4.40
N GLY A 41 3.17 3.77 5.42
CA GLY A 41 3.13 2.32 5.53
C GLY A 41 4.40 1.67 6.07
N GLU A 42 5.28 2.45 6.69
CA GLU A 42 6.45 1.94 7.39
C GLU A 42 6.11 1.74 8.86
N ILE A 43 6.66 0.70 9.49
CA ILE A 43 6.53 0.47 10.93
C ILE A 43 7.15 1.65 11.68
N THR A 44 6.56 2.06 12.80
CA THR A 44 7.12 3.14 13.64
C THR A 44 8.27 2.63 14.50
N ALA A 45 9.18 3.52 14.90
CA ALA A 45 10.35 3.15 15.69
C ALA A 45 10.00 2.48 17.04
N ALA A 46 8.82 2.82 17.61
CA ALA A 46 8.31 2.20 18.84
C ALA A 46 8.04 0.69 18.70
N TYR A 47 7.80 0.22 17.47
CA TYR A 47 7.54 -1.18 17.14
C TYR A 47 8.68 -1.82 16.33
N GLY A 48 9.89 -1.28 16.42
CA GLY A 48 11.07 -1.81 15.72
C GLY A 48 11.18 -1.37 14.26
N GLY A 49 10.43 -0.34 13.86
CA GLY A 49 10.56 0.30 12.56
C GLY A 49 11.90 1.00 12.43
N GLU A 50 12.88 0.33 11.82
CA GLU A 50 14.14 0.95 11.49
C GLU A 50 13.93 1.99 10.40
N ARG A 51 14.16 3.27 10.72
CA ARG A 51 14.42 4.27 9.68
C ARG A 51 15.64 3.75 8.92
N LYS A 52 15.47 3.32 7.67
CA LYS A 52 16.60 3.09 6.77
C LYS A 52 17.46 4.34 6.85
N LYS A 53 18.59 4.29 7.57
CA LYS A 53 19.60 5.34 7.52
C LYS A 53 19.91 5.44 6.04
N LYS A 54 19.54 6.56 5.40
CA LYS A 54 20.18 6.91 4.14
C LYS A 54 21.66 6.92 4.49
N ALA A 55 22.40 5.93 4.00
CA ALA A 55 23.83 5.96 4.03
C ALA A 55 24.19 7.21 3.22
N THR A 56 24.47 8.31 3.92
CA THR A 56 25.14 9.45 3.35
C THR A 56 26.50 8.89 2.94
N ALA A 57 26.64 8.51 1.68
CA ALA A 57 27.95 8.23 1.09
C ALA A 57 28.71 9.55 1.19
N GLY A 58 29.53 9.66 2.24
CA GLY A 58 30.40 10.78 2.48
C GLY A 58 31.71 10.58 1.74
N PHE A 59 32.12 11.66 1.08
CA PHE A 59 33.36 11.92 0.35
C PHE A 59 33.55 11.23 -1.00
#